data_AF-A0A7V3SNC7-F1
#
_entry.id   AF-A0A7V3SNC7-F1
#
_cell.length_a   1.000
_cell.length_b   1.000
_cell.length_c   1.000
_cell.angle_alpha   90.00
_cell.angle_beta   90.00
_cell.angle_gamma   90.00
#
_symmetry.space_group_name_H-M   'P 1'
#
loop_
_entity.id
_entity.type
_entity.pdbx_description
1 polymer ?
#
loop_
_entity_poly.entity_id
_entity_poly.type
_entity_poly.pdbx_seq_one_letter_code
_entity_poly.pdbx_strand_id
1 'polypeptide(L)'
;MPIEIRVPMLAETVMEATVGKWLKREGERVSVGEPLVELETDKVNAEVSADHAGVLQRILRAEGEVVRPGDVLAMLEETGASETSVPTAQAPEETDGRATPVARKMAEELGIDLREVRGTGAGGRITREDVQAYL
;
A
#
# COMPACT_ATOMS: atom_id res chain seq x y z
N MET A 1 -3.34 5.29 -16.56
CA MET A 1 -2.66 6.61 -16.54
C MET A 1 -2.65 7.10 -15.10
N PRO A 2 -1.58 7.76 -14.61
CA PRO A 2 -1.60 8.38 -13.31
C PRO A 2 -2.50 9.62 -13.36
N ILE A 3 -3.41 9.71 -12.40
CA ILE A 3 -4.40 10.75 -12.18
C ILE A 3 -3.93 11.55 -10.97
N GLU A 4 -3.76 12.85 -11.15
CA GLU A 4 -3.34 13.73 -10.07
C GLU A 4 -4.58 14.21 -9.30
N ILE A 5 -4.65 13.85 -8.02
CA ILE A 5 -5.69 14.35 -7.13
C ILE A 5 -5.29 15.76 -6.74
N ARG A 6 -6.07 16.74 -7.21
CA ARG A 6 -5.83 18.15 -6.91
C ARG A 6 -6.87 18.66 -5.92
N VAL A 7 -6.49 19.67 -5.14
CA VAL A 7 -7.43 20.36 -4.26
C VAL A 7 -8.51 21.03 -5.12
N PRO A 8 -9.80 20.72 -4.92
CA PRO A 8 -10.90 21.36 -5.66
C PRO A 8 -11.01 22.85 -5.28
N MET A 9 -11.70 23.64 -6.11
CA MET A 9 -12.03 25.01 -5.71
C MET A 9 -13.08 24.97 -4.60
N LEU A 10 -12.65 25.23 -3.38
CA LEU A 10 -13.45 25.13 -2.16
C LEU A 10 -14.54 26.21 -2.10
N ALA A 11 -14.15 27.47 -2.27
CA ALA A 11 -15.05 28.62 -2.29
C ALA A 11 -14.34 29.83 -2.91
N GLU A 12 -15.12 30.75 -3.50
CA GLU A 12 -14.63 31.96 -4.17
C GLU A 12 -13.76 32.87 -3.27
N THR A 13 -13.80 32.68 -1.94
CA THR A 13 -13.06 33.49 -0.95
C THR A 13 -12.04 32.69 -0.12
N VAL A 14 -11.93 31.37 -0.26
CA VAL A 14 -11.01 30.52 0.53
C VAL A 14 -9.78 30.18 -0.32
N MET A 15 -8.62 30.73 0.06
CA MET A 15 -7.37 30.62 -0.71
C MET A 15 -6.47 29.44 -0.30
N GLU A 16 -6.69 28.83 0.86
CA GLU A 16 -5.83 27.80 1.43
C GLU A 16 -6.67 26.82 2.26
N ALA A 17 -6.27 25.55 2.27
CA ALA A 17 -6.85 24.52 3.11
C ALA A 17 -5.75 23.69 3.76
N THR A 18 -6.01 23.16 4.95
CA THR A 18 -5.07 22.25 5.62
C THR A 18 -5.55 20.83 5.40
N VAL A 19 -4.66 19.92 5.04
CA VAL A 19 -4.97 18.49 5.00
C VAL A 19 -5.30 18.04 6.42
N GLY A 20 -6.56 17.68 6.67
CA GLY A 20 -7.01 17.22 7.98
C GLY A 20 -6.66 15.75 8.18
N LYS A 21 -7.49 14.87 7.61
CA LYS A 21 -7.36 13.42 7.82
C LYS A 21 -7.49 12.67 6.51
N TRP A 22 -6.52 11.80 6.23
CA TRP A 22 -6.60 10.86 5.12
C TRP A 22 -7.52 9.69 5.47
N LEU A 23 -8.56 9.48 4.65
CA LEU A 23 -9.39 8.27 4.72
C LEU A 23 -8.75 7.11 3.95
N LYS A 24 -7.94 7.44 2.95
CA LYS A 24 -7.27 6.49 2.06
C LYS A 24 -5.76 6.55 2.20
N ARG A 25 -5.10 5.39 2.09
CA ARG A 25 -3.64 5.26 2.20
C ARG A 25 -3.00 4.93 0.87
N GLU A 26 -1.70 5.19 0.77
CA GLU A 26 -0.87 4.78 -0.35
C GLU A 26 -0.98 3.26 -0.55
N GLY A 27 -1.24 2.83 -1.78
CA GLY A 27 -1.56 1.45 -2.17
C GLY A 27 -3.03 1.05 -1.98
N GLU A 28 -3.90 1.91 -1.46
CA GLU A 28 -5.31 1.57 -1.25
C GLU A 28 -6.17 1.81 -2.50
N ARG A 29 -7.09 0.89 -2.77
CA ARG A 29 -8.10 1.03 -3.83
C ARG A 29 -9.18 2.04 -3.43
N VAL A 30 -9.59 2.85 -4.39
CA VAL A 30 -10.58 3.92 -4.25
C VAL A 30 -11.50 3.90 -5.47
N SER A 31 -12.75 4.28 -5.29
CA SER A 31 -13.76 4.30 -6.36
C SER A 31 -14.11 5.74 -6.75
N VAL A 32 -14.68 5.93 -7.96
CA VAL A 32 -15.24 7.23 -8.38
C VAL A 32 -16.23 7.71 -7.32
N GLY A 33 -16.07 8.96 -6.86
CA GLY A 33 -16.90 9.58 -5.84
C GLY A 33 -16.60 9.12 -4.41
N GLU A 34 -15.54 8.34 -4.19
CA GLU A 34 -15.14 7.91 -2.84
C GLU A 34 -14.24 8.96 -2.17
N PRO A 35 -14.50 9.34 -0.90
CA PRO A 35 -13.70 10.34 -0.20
C PRO A 35 -12.29 9.81 0.08
N LEU A 36 -11.29 10.56 -0.36
CA LEU A 36 -9.86 10.25 -0.21
C LEU A 36 -9.30 10.87 1.07
N VAL A 37 -9.58 12.15 1.25
CA VAL A 37 -9.00 12.99 2.30
C VAL A 37 -9.96 14.12 2.67
N GLU A 38 -9.99 14.45 3.95
CA GLU A 38 -10.70 15.60 4.49
C GLU A 38 -9.73 16.77 4.59
N LEU A 39 -10.07 17.88 3.96
CA LEU A 39 -9.43 19.18 4.10
C LEU A 39 -10.16 19.97 5.18
N GLU A 40 -9.42 20.44 6.17
CA GLU A 40 -9.91 21.35 7.19
C GLU A 40 -9.68 22.80 6.73
N THR A 41 -10.75 23.61 6.73
CA THR A 41 -10.68 25.04 6.48
C THR A 41 -11.28 25.80 7.66
N ASP A 42 -10.99 27.10 7.77
CA ASP A 42 -11.46 27.99 8.85
C ASP A 42 -12.99 27.99 9.04
N LYS A 43 -13.74 27.68 7.99
CA LYS A 43 -15.21 27.77 7.98
C LYS A 43 -15.91 26.42 7.87
N VAL A 44 -15.43 25.52 7.02
CA VAL A 44 -16.12 24.26 6.69
C VAL A 44 -15.09 23.18 6.34
N ASN A 45 -15.33 21.95 6.78
CA ASN A 45 -14.57 20.79 6.29
C ASN A 45 -14.97 20.48 4.84
N ALA A 46 -13.96 20.28 4.00
CA ALA A 46 -14.16 19.94 2.60
C ALA A 46 -13.53 18.59 2.30
N GLU A 47 -14.31 17.69 1.75
CA GLU A 47 -13.86 16.36 1.37
C GLU A 47 -13.42 16.32 -0.08
N VAL A 48 -12.24 15.75 -0.33
CA VAL A 48 -11.76 15.51 -1.69
C VAL A 48 -12.15 14.10 -2.08
N SER A 49 -13.05 14.00 -3.05
CA SER A 49 -13.48 12.73 -3.64
C SER A 49 -12.59 12.33 -4.80
N ALA A 50 -12.41 11.03 -5.02
CA ALA A 50 -11.73 10.53 -6.20
C ALA A 50 -12.58 10.76 -7.46
N ASP A 51 -11.99 11.41 -8.46
CA ASP A 51 -12.65 11.66 -9.75
C ASP A 51 -12.72 10.37 -10.60
N HIS A 52 -11.80 9.43 -10.34
CA HIS A 52 -11.66 8.16 -11.04
C HIS A 52 -11.43 7.00 -10.07
N ALA A 53 -11.86 5.79 -10.45
CA ALA A 53 -11.59 4.58 -9.68
C ALA A 53 -10.16 4.09 -9.94
N GLY A 54 -9.40 3.81 -8.88
CA GLY A 54 -8.00 3.44 -8.99
C GLY A 54 -7.35 3.05 -7.68
N VAL A 55 -6.03 3.02 -7.67
CA VAL A 55 -5.22 2.78 -6.47
C VAL A 55 -4.45 4.06 -6.14
N LEU A 56 -4.54 4.54 -4.90
CA LEU A 56 -3.77 5.71 -4.47
C LEU A 56 -2.28 5.36 -4.55
N GLN A 57 -1.54 5.87 -5.53
CA GLN A 57 -0.16 5.47 -5.76
C GLN A 57 0.78 6.06 -4.70
N ARG A 58 0.62 7.35 -4.40
CA ARG A 58 1.43 8.06 -3.41
C ARG A 58 0.76 9.34 -2.91
N ILE A 59 0.91 9.65 -1.63
CA ILE A 59 0.47 10.92 -1.02
C ILE A 59 1.63 11.91 -1.08
N LEU A 60 1.41 13.06 -1.74
CA LEU A 60 2.38 14.15 -1.80
C LEU A 60 2.19 15.16 -0.66
N ARG A 61 1.00 15.20 -0.07
CA ARG A 61 0.58 16.13 0.99
C ARG A 61 0.07 15.34 2.20
N ALA A 62 0.88 15.27 3.24
CA ALA A 62 0.51 14.57 4.47
C ALA A 62 -0.52 15.35 5.28
N GLU A 63 -1.13 14.66 6.26
CA GLU A 63 -1.98 15.30 7.28
C GLU A 63 -1.23 16.45 7.98
N GLY A 64 -1.92 17.58 8.17
CA GLY A 64 -1.40 18.83 8.70
C GLY A 64 -0.74 19.77 7.67
N GLU A 65 -0.65 19.38 6.39
CA GLU A 65 0.00 20.22 5.37
C GLU A 65 -0.96 21.25 4.76
N VAL A 66 -0.49 22.48 4.54
CA VAL A 66 -1.28 23.56 3.93
C VAL A 66 -1.16 23.47 2.41
N VAL A 67 -2.32 23.41 1.74
CA VAL A 67 -2.45 23.25 0.29
C VAL A 67 -3.32 24.35 -0.32
N ARG A 68 -3.10 24.63 -1.60
CA ARG A 68 -3.82 25.66 -2.36
C ARG A 68 -4.74 25.02 -3.40
N PRO A 69 -5.81 25.71 -3.84
CA PRO A 69 -6.65 25.21 -4.93
C PRO A 69 -5.79 24.94 -6.17
N GLY A 70 -5.92 23.73 -6.72
CA GLY A 70 -5.09 23.24 -7.82
C GLY A 70 -3.75 22.59 -7.42
N ASP A 71 -3.37 22.61 -6.13
CA ASP A 71 -2.19 21.87 -5.65
C ASP A 71 -2.44 20.37 -5.68
N VAL A 72 -1.39 19.58 -5.96
CA VAL A 72 -1.49 18.12 -6.08
C VAL A 72 -1.37 17.50 -4.69
N LEU A 73 -2.46 16.90 -4.21
CA LEU A 73 -2.54 16.19 -2.93
C LEU A 73 -1.87 14.82 -3.00
N ALA A 74 -2.19 14.06 -4.04
CA ALA A 74 -1.73 12.69 -4.22
C ALA A 74 -1.80 12.28 -5.70
N MET A 75 -1.12 11.20 -6.03
CA MET A 75 -1.26 10.51 -7.31
C MET A 75 -2.11 9.27 -7.12
N LEU A 76 -3.08 9.08 -8.00
CA LEU A 76 -3.96 7.93 -8.11
C LEU A 76 -3.67 7.22 -9.42
N GLU A 77 -3.61 5.91 -9.43
CA GLU A 77 -3.43 5.13 -10.66
C GLU A 77 -4.75 4.49 -11.06
N GLU A 78 -5.30 4.92 -12.21
CA GLU A 78 -6.55 4.36 -12.71
C GLU A 78 -6.36 2.87 -13.02
N THR A 79 -7.10 2.01 -12.30
CA THR A 79 -7.18 0.57 -12.58
C THR A 79 -8.26 0.37 -13.66
N GLY A 80 -7.99 0.93 -14.84
CA GLY A 80 -8.63 0.61 -16.10
C GLY A 80 -7.73 -0.36 -16.86
N ALA A 81 -8.29 -1.49 -17.28
CA ALA A 81 -7.60 -2.64 -17.87
C ALA A 81 -6.43 -2.35 -18.84
N SER A 82 -5.42 -3.25 -18.78
CA SER A 82 -4.24 -3.42 -19.64
C SER A 82 -3.01 -2.55 -19.29
N GLU A 83 -1.82 -3.06 -18.93
CA GLU A 83 -1.21 -4.39 -18.99
C GLU A 83 -0.14 -4.54 -17.88
N THR A 84 0.00 -5.75 -17.35
CA THR A 84 1.24 -6.40 -16.89
C THR A 84 2.34 -5.51 -16.30
N SER A 85 2.33 -5.38 -14.97
CA SER A 85 3.54 -5.35 -14.16
C SER A 85 3.21 -5.79 -12.74
N VAL A 86 3.35 -7.09 -12.49
CA VAL A 86 3.75 -7.58 -11.16
C VAL A 86 5.16 -8.16 -11.33
N PRO A 87 6.05 -8.14 -10.32
CA PRO A 87 5.92 -7.56 -8.98
C PRO A 87 7.17 -6.77 -8.50
N THR A 88 7.00 -5.85 -7.56
CA THR A 88 8.03 -5.54 -6.55
C THR A 88 7.28 -5.27 -5.24
N ALA A 89 7.22 -6.25 -4.35
CA ALA A 89 8.17 -6.45 -3.26
C ALA A 89 8.16 -5.30 -2.22
N GLN A 90 7.16 -5.35 -1.34
CA GLN A 90 7.35 -5.26 0.12
C GLN A 90 6.01 -5.57 0.82
N ALA A 91 5.74 -6.85 0.98
CA ALA A 91 4.91 -7.37 2.08
C ALA A 91 5.82 -8.36 2.82
N PRO A 92 6.01 -8.24 4.15
CA PRO A 92 6.75 -9.24 4.90
C PRO A 92 6.10 -10.59 4.67
N GLU A 93 6.90 -11.50 4.17
CA GLU A 93 6.44 -12.79 3.73
C GLU A 93 6.08 -13.69 4.91
N GLU A 94 4.80 -14.05 4.96
CA GLU A 94 4.36 -15.28 5.59
C GLU A 94 4.66 -16.46 4.65
N THR A 95 5.94 -16.82 4.51
CA THR A 95 6.32 -18.21 4.12
C THR A 95 6.16 -19.12 5.34
N ASP A 96 5.01 -19.06 6.02
CA ASP A 96 4.81 -19.78 7.28
C ASP A 96 4.26 -21.21 7.10
N GLY A 97 3.78 -21.55 5.89
CA GLY A 97 3.04 -22.80 5.65
C GLY A 97 3.84 -23.98 5.07
N ARG A 98 5.09 -23.78 4.61
CA ARG A 98 5.87 -24.87 3.97
C ARG A 98 6.76 -25.63 4.93
N ALA A 99 7.23 -25.05 6.04
CA ALA A 99 8.13 -25.75 6.94
C ALA A 99 7.37 -26.44 8.08
N THR A 100 7.77 -27.67 8.41
CA THR A 100 7.33 -28.29 9.66
C THR A 100 7.87 -27.48 10.85
N PRO A 101 7.17 -27.45 12.00
CA PRO A 101 7.58 -26.64 13.16
C PRO A 101 8.99 -27.00 13.67
N VAL A 102 9.41 -28.24 13.44
CA VAL A 102 10.74 -28.74 13.77
C VAL A 102 11.81 -28.19 12.83
N ALA A 103 11.52 -28.13 11.52
CA ALA A 103 12.43 -27.56 10.53
C ALA A 103 12.62 -26.06 10.74
N ARG A 104 11.52 -25.34 11.03
CA ARG A 104 11.56 -23.91 11.33
C ARG A 104 12.52 -23.59 12.47
N LYS A 105 12.31 -24.23 13.62
CA LYS A 105 13.15 -24.00 14.80
C LYS A 105 14.63 -24.30 14.54
N MET A 106 14.92 -25.34 13.77
CA MET A 106 16.29 -25.71 13.44
C MET A 106 16.94 -24.76 12.43
N ALA A 107 16.17 -24.27 11.45
CA ALA A 107 16.65 -23.28 10.49
C ALA A 107 16.93 -21.93 11.16
N GLU A 108 16.10 -21.51 12.11
CA GLU A 108 16.32 -20.30 12.91
C GLU A 108 17.58 -20.38 13.78
N GLU A 109 17.83 -21.51 14.45
CA GLU A 109 19.03 -21.70 15.27
C GLU A 109 20.33 -21.73 14.45
N LEU A 110 20.25 -22.16 13.19
CA LEU A 110 21.38 -22.25 12.27
C LEU A 110 21.50 -21.03 11.33
N GLY A 111 20.55 -20.08 11.40
CA GLY A 111 20.49 -18.93 10.50
C GLY A 111 20.26 -19.29 9.03
N ILE A 112 19.59 -20.41 8.77
CA ILE A 112 19.31 -20.94 7.43
C ILE A 112 17.97 -20.38 6.94
N ASP A 113 17.95 -19.89 5.70
CA ASP A 113 16.74 -19.40 5.06
C ASP A 113 15.89 -20.57 4.54
N LEU A 114 14.70 -20.77 5.12
CA LEU A 114 13.77 -21.86 4.74
C LEU A 114 13.34 -21.81 3.27
N ARG A 115 13.57 -20.69 2.58
CA ARG A 115 13.25 -20.51 1.16
C ARG A 115 14.27 -21.17 0.24
N GLU A 116 15.52 -21.30 0.70
CA GLU A 116 16.60 -21.94 -0.05
C GLU A 116 16.66 -23.46 0.20
N VAL A 117 16.03 -23.91 1.30
CA VAL A 117 15.97 -25.32 1.65
C VAL A 117 14.90 -26.04 0.82
N ARG A 118 15.33 -27.05 0.06
CA ARG A 118 14.43 -27.92 -0.71
C ARG A 118 13.66 -28.83 0.25
N GLY A 119 12.37 -28.54 0.46
CA GLY A 119 11.51 -29.41 1.28
C GLY A 119 11.11 -30.71 0.58
N THR A 120 11.53 -31.85 1.13
CA THR A 120 11.20 -33.19 0.62
C THR A 120 10.09 -33.89 1.43
N GLY A 121 9.55 -33.23 2.45
CA GLY A 121 8.46 -33.74 3.28
C GLY A 121 7.13 -33.87 2.56
N ALA A 122 6.19 -34.58 3.20
CA ALA A 122 4.86 -34.85 2.67
C ALA A 122 4.13 -33.56 2.21
N GLY A 123 3.85 -33.48 0.90
CA GLY A 123 3.23 -32.30 0.28
C GLY A 123 4.20 -31.16 -0.06
N GLY A 124 5.51 -31.43 -0.16
CA GLY A 124 6.53 -30.42 -0.45
C GLY A 124 6.91 -29.57 0.76
N ARG A 125 6.78 -30.14 1.96
CA ARG A 125 7.11 -29.45 3.22
C ARG A 125 8.59 -29.57 3.54
N ILE A 126 9.15 -28.54 4.16
CA ILE A 126 10.53 -28.54 4.64
C ILE A 126 10.56 -29.26 5.99
N THR A 127 11.35 -30.34 6.05
CA THR A 127 11.53 -31.17 7.25
C THR A 127 12.87 -30.88 7.92
N ARG A 128 13.04 -31.42 9.13
CA ARG A 128 14.32 -31.32 9.86
C ARG A 128 15.48 -31.85 9.02
N GLU A 129 15.26 -32.97 8.35
CA GLU A 129 16.28 -33.62 7.50
C GLU A 129 16.69 -32.73 6.35
N ASP A 130 15.75 -31.98 5.76
CA ASP A 130 16.05 -31.05 4.68
C ASP A 130 16.92 -29.87 5.15
N VAL A 131 16.62 -29.31 6.32
CA VAL A 131 17.42 -28.23 6.93
C VAL A 131 18.82 -28.74 7.29
N GLN A 132 18.92 -29.97 7.78
CA GLN A 132 20.20 -30.59 8.12
C GLN A 132 21.03 -30.96 6.89
N ALA A 133 20.41 -31.34 5.77
CA ALA A 133 21.07 -31.66 4.51
C ALA A 133 21.53 -30.41 3.73
N TYR A 134 21.06 -29.23 4.12
CA TYR A 134 21.47 -27.95 3.54
C TYR A 134 22.77 -27.38 4.12
N LEU A 135 23.15 -27.83 5.33
CA LEU A 135 24.49 -27.57 5.91
C LEU A 135 25.59 -28.22 5.07
#